data_AF-A0A6C1NKJ7-F1
#
_entry.id   AF-A0A6C1NKJ7-F1
#
_cell.length_a   1.000
_cell.length_b   1.000
_cell.length_c   1.000
_cell.angle_alpha   90.00
_cell.angle_beta   90.00
_cell.angle_gamma   90.00
#
_symmetry.space_group_name_H-M   'P 1'
#
loop_
_entity.id
_entity.type
_entity.pdbx_description
1 polymer ?
#
loop_
_entity_poly.entity_id
_entity_poly.type
_entity_poly.pdbx_seq_one_letter_code
_entity_poly.pdbx_strand_id
1 'polypeptide(L)'
;MERRDWEAAAELEPRTPDYLEWDRYAWPEALSWYARGLGLVHTGDVEGAREAEVHMAELRDTARDTGEDAMATYIEVDRLILDAWIRMSEGEAEAALELARDAAELEATVEKHPITPGALLPPWEVLGELHLELDEPNEALTAFESGLEVWPERLRSLEGVERAREALQDR
;
A
#
# COMPACT_ATOMS: atom_id res chain seq x y z
N MET A 1 -1.51 3.06 -10.15
CA MET A 1 -0.66 2.29 -9.21
C MET A 1 0.66 1.88 -9.84
N GLU A 2 0.74 0.75 -10.58
CA GLU A 2 2.01 0.27 -11.17
C GLU A 2 2.65 1.28 -12.14
N ARG A 3 1.82 2.00 -12.92
CA ARG A 3 2.25 3.08 -13.83
C ARG A 3 2.51 4.43 -13.14
N ARG A 4 2.27 4.55 -11.83
CA ARG A 4 2.27 5.83 -11.07
C ARG A 4 1.41 6.94 -11.69
N ASP A 5 0.38 6.54 -12.44
CA ASP A 5 -0.65 7.44 -13.02
C ASP A 5 -1.64 7.78 -11.90
N TRP A 6 -1.26 8.75 -11.06
CA TRP A 6 -1.96 9.08 -9.81
C TRP A 6 -3.24 9.83 -10.07
N GLU A 7 -3.27 10.69 -11.09
CA GLU A 7 -4.47 11.39 -11.53
C GLU A 7 -5.56 10.40 -11.95
N ALA A 8 -5.23 9.42 -12.81
CA ALA A 8 -6.20 8.40 -13.20
C ALA A 8 -6.63 7.51 -12.02
N ALA A 9 -5.74 7.27 -11.04
CA ALA A 9 -6.08 6.50 -9.85
C ALA A 9 -7.06 7.27 -8.95
N ALA A 10 -6.87 8.58 -8.76
CA ALA A 10 -7.74 9.44 -7.96
C ALA A 10 -9.18 9.52 -8.51
N GLU A 11 -9.34 9.34 -9.83
CA GLU A 11 -10.63 9.35 -10.51
C GLU A 11 -11.39 8.02 -10.44
N LEU A 12 -10.79 6.95 -9.88
CA LEU A 12 -11.46 5.64 -9.79
C LEU A 12 -12.76 5.72 -9.00
N GLU A 13 -13.84 5.18 -9.56
CA GLU A 13 -15.13 5.06 -8.91
C GLU A 13 -15.25 3.66 -8.28
N PRO A 14 -15.28 3.54 -6.94
CA PRO A 14 -15.57 2.28 -6.28
C PRO A 14 -16.94 1.73 -6.70
N ARG A 15 -17.11 0.41 -6.59
CA ARG A 15 -18.33 -0.31 -6.96
C ARG A 15 -18.71 -0.23 -8.46
N THR A 16 -17.70 -0.10 -9.32
CA THR A 16 -17.87 -0.15 -10.79
C THR A 16 -17.12 -1.35 -11.37
N PRO A 17 -17.72 -2.15 -12.27
CA PRO A 17 -19.06 -2.02 -12.85
C PRO A 17 -20.21 -2.55 -11.95
N ASP A 18 -21.44 -2.14 -12.27
CA ASP A 18 -22.68 -2.38 -11.51
C ASP A 18 -23.18 -3.84 -11.50
N TYR A 19 -22.65 -4.70 -12.38
CA TYR A 19 -23.02 -6.11 -12.47
C TYR A 19 -22.31 -7.01 -11.46
N LEU A 20 -21.34 -6.50 -10.68
CA LEU A 20 -20.66 -7.27 -9.64
C LEU A 20 -21.45 -7.26 -8.31
N GLU A 21 -21.43 -8.39 -7.61
CA GLU A 21 -22.04 -8.54 -6.28
C GLU A 21 -21.14 -7.90 -5.20
N TRP A 22 -21.04 -6.57 -5.17
CA TRP A 22 -20.13 -5.83 -4.26
C TRP A 22 -20.36 -6.16 -2.79
N ASP A 23 -21.61 -6.31 -2.37
CA ASP A 23 -21.95 -6.62 -0.97
C ASP A 23 -21.51 -8.03 -0.53
N ARG A 24 -21.08 -8.87 -1.47
CA ARG A 24 -20.59 -10.22 -1.19
C ARG A 24 -19.08 -10.30 -0.98
N TYR A 25 -18.32 -9.37 -1.54
CA TYR A 25 -16.86 -9.42 -1.55
C TYR A 25 -16.29 -8.07 -1.14
N ALA A 26 -15.84 -7.95 0.11
CA ALA A 26 -15.30 -6.70 0.64
C ALA A 26 -13.93 -6.32 0.02
N TRP A 27 -13.09 -7.32 -0.28
CA TRP A 27 -11.72 -7.08 -0.76
C TRP A 27 -11.62 -6.36 -2.11
N PRO A 28 -12.39 -6.73 -3.17
CA PRO A 28 -12.37 -5.98 -4.44
C PRO A 28 -12.81 -4.52 -4.30
N GLU A 29 -13.77 -4.24 -3.42
CA GLU A 29 -14.17 -2.86 -3.14
C GLU A 29 -13.04 -2.11 -2.43
N ALA A 30 -12.40 -2.74 -1.45
CA ALA A 30 -11.28 -2.16 -0.71
C ALA A 30 -10.08 -1.82 -1.62
N LEU A 31 -9.78 -2.67 -2.61
CA LEU A 31 -8.74 -2.36 -3.62
C LEU A 31 -9.05 -1.12 -4.45
N SER A 32 -10.34 -0.87 -4.74
CA SER A 32 -10.76 0.32 -5.48
C SER A 32 -10.55 1.57 -4.64
N TRP A 33 -10.94 1.51 -3.36
CA TRP A 33 -10.69 2.58 -2.39
C TRP A 33 -9.20 2.81 -2.17
N TYR A 34 -8.40 1.75 -2.06
CA TYR A 34 -6.96 1.82 -1.90
C TYR A 34 -6.28 2.55 -3.07
N ALA A 35 -6.58 2.15 -4.30
CA ALA A 35 -6.03 2.78 -5.49
C ALA A 35 -6.47 4.26 -5.59
N ARG A 36 -7.74 4.55 -5.30
CA ARG A 36 -8.27 5.91 -5.25
C ARG A 36 -7.56 6.76 -4.20
N GLY A 37 -7.46 6.28 -2.97
CA GLY A 37 -6.83 6.97 -1.84
C GLY A 37 -5.36 7.30 -2.12
N LEU A 38 -4.62 6.36 -2.70
CA LEU A 38 -3.23 6.61 -3.10
C LEU A 38 -3.12 7.63 -4.24
N GLY A 39 -4.04 7.61 -5.21
CA GLY A 39 -4.13 8.68 -6.21
C GLY A 39 -4.38 10.05 -5.58
N LEU A 40 -5.32 10.12 -4.65
CA LEU A 40 -5.71 11.36 -3.95
C LEU A 40 -4.56 11.93 -3.12
N VAL A 41 -3.90 11.13 -2.29
CA VAL A 41 -2.78 11.62 -1.45
C VAL A 41 -1.60 12.10 -2.32
N HIS A 42 -1.26 11.39 -3.40
CA HIS A 42 -0.18 11.79 -4.30
C HIS A 42 -0.51 13.01 -5.19
N THR A 43 -1.80 13.34 -5.34
CA THR A 43 -2.26 14.54 -6.07
C THR A 43 -2.62 15.70 -5.14
N GLY A 44 -2.42 15.53 -3.82
CA GLY A 44 -2.56 16.57 -2.80
C GLY A 44 -3.94 16.64 -2.13
N ASP A 45 -4.86 15.73 -2.44
CA ASP A 45 -6.15 15.62 -1.76
C ASP A 45 -6.07 14.65 -0.57
N VAL A 46 -5.49 15.15 0.51
CA VAL A 46 -5.30 14.38 1.76
C VAL A 46 -6.64 14.09 2.45
N GLU A 47 -7.62 14.98 2.32
CA GLU A 47 -8.96 14.78 2.91
C GLU A 47 -9.68 13.61 2.23
N GLY A 48 -9.70 13.58 0.89
CA GLY A 48 -10.25 12.46 0.14
C GLY A 48 -9.50 11.15 0.37
N ALA A 49 -8.18 11.19 0.59
CA ALA A 49 -7.42 10.00 0.95
C ALA A 49 -7.83 9.43 2.32
N ARG A 50 -8.11 10.29 3.31
CA ARG A 50 -8.64 9.86 4.61
C ARG A 50 -10.05 9.27 4.50
N GLU A 51 -10.90 9.82 3.65
CA GLU A 51 -12.23 9.22 3.39
C GLU A 51 -12.09 7.80 2.82
N ALA A 52 -11.16 7.59 1.89
CA ALA A 52 -10.88 6.26 1.33
C ALA A 52 -10.36 5.29 2.41
N GLU A 53 -9.48 5.75 3.30
CA GLU A 53 -8.96 4.97 4.42
C GLU A 53 -10.08 4.52 5.38
N VAL A 54 -11.01 5.42 5.72
CA VAL A 54 -12.18 5.10 6.56
C VAL A 54 -13.03 4.00 5.92
N HIS A 55 -13.31 4.09 4.61
CA HIS A 55 -14.06 3.04 3.92
C HIS A 55 -13.31 1.70 3.90
N MET A 56 -11.98 1.71 3.77
CA MET A 56 -11.17 0.49 3.88
C MET A 56 -11.28 -0.13 5.29
N ALA A 57 -11.31 0.68 6.36
CA ALA A 57 -11.51 0.20 7.72
C ALA A 57 -12.88 -0.50 7.89
N GLU A 58 -13.96 0.07 7.33
CA GLU A 58 -15.30 -0.51 7.34
C GLU A 58 -15.35 -1.85 6.59
N LEU A 59 -14.68 -1.94 5.44
CA LEU A 59 -14.59 -3.16 4.63
C LEU A 59 -13.75 -4.24 5.31
N ARG A 60 -12.68 -3.85 6.01
CA ARG A 60 -11.86 -4.74 6.85
C ARG A 60 -12.69 -5.36 7.96
N ASP A 61 -13.49 -4.55 8.67
CA ASP A 61 -14.38 -5.03 9.73
C ASP A 61 -15.47 -5.94 9.15
N THR A 62 -16.04 -5.60 8.01
CA THR A 62 -17.03 -6.44 7.30
C THR A 62 -16.44 -7.81 6.95
N ALA A 63 -15.24 -7.85 6.35
CA ALA A 63 -14.57 -9.11 6.00
C ALA A 63 -14.34 -10.00 7.23
N ARG A 64 -13.93 -9.40 8.35
CA ARG A 64 -13.75 -10.11 9.63
C ARG A 64 -15.08 -10.67 10.16
N ASP A 65 -16.13 -9.86 10.17
CA ASP A 65 -17.45 -10.26 10.66
C ASP A 65 -18.09 -11.38 9.81
N THR A 66 -17.73 -11.47 8.53
CA THR A 66 -18.17 -12.55 7.63
C THR A 66 -17.26 -13.79 7.66
N GLY A 67 -16.21 -13.80 8.48
CA GLY A 67 -15.28 -14.93 8.63
C GLY A 67 -14.24 -15.03 7.50
N GLU A 68 -14.01 -13.96 6.75
CA GLU A 68 -12.96 -13.86 5.73
C GLU A 68 -11.67 -13.27 6.32
N ASP A 69 -11.15 -13.87 7.40
CA ASP A 69 -10.01 -13.33 8.17
C ASP A 69 -8.79 -12.99 7.31
N ALA A 70 -8.44 -13.84 6.34
CA ALA A 70 -7.32 -13.59 5.43
C ALA A 70 -7.56 -12.34 4.57
N MET A 71 -8.79 -12.11 4.11
CA MET A 71 -9.15 -10.91 3.34
C MET A 71 -9.15 -9.67 4.23
N ALA A 72 -9.63 -9.78 5.47
CA ALA A 72 -9.52 -8.70 6.44
C ALA A 72 -8.04 -8.31 6.68
N THR A 73 -7.14 -9.28 6.78
CA THR A 73 -5.69 -9.01 6.88
C THR A 73 -5.16 -8.29 5.65
N TYR A 74 -5.50 -8.73 4.43
CA TYR A 74 -5.05 -8.03 3.21
C TYR A 74 -5.56 -6.59 3.14
N ILE A 75 -6.85 -6.37 3.44
CA ILE A 75 -7.41 -5.01 3.47
C ILE A 75 -6.67 -4.15 4.51
N GLU A 76 -6.36 -4.71 5.67
CA GLU A 76 -5.63 -3.99 6.72
C GLU A 76 -4.20 -3.62 6.28
N VAL A 77 -3.49 -4.52 5.60
CA VAL A 77 -2.16 -4.22 5.04
C VAL A 77 -2.23 -3.06 4.06
N ASP A 78 -3.17 -3.08 3.11
CA ASP A 78 -3.35 -2.00 2.13
C ASP A 78 -3.77 -0.68 2.82
N ARG A 79 -4.62 -0.76 3.86
CA ARG A 79 -5.06 0.41 4.64
C ARG A 79 -3.89 1.06 5.38
N LEU A 80 -3.02 0.26 6.03
CA LEU A 80 -1.84 0.76 6.71
C LEU A 80 -0.85 1.43 5.74
N ILE A 81 -0.69 0.89 4.53
CA ILE A 81 0.09 1.55 3.48
C ILE A 81 -0.51 2.92 3.12
N LEU A 82 -1.81 3.00 2.91
CA LEU A 82 -2.47 4.26 2.59
C LEU A 82 -2.31 5.28 3.73
N ASP A 83 -2.53 4.87 4.97
CA ASP A 83 -2.32 5.73 6.15
C ASP A 83 -0.86 6.19 6.24
N ALA A 84 0.12 5.32 5.96
CA ALA A 84 1.53 5.72 5.93
C ALA A 84 1.78 6.88 4.95
N TRP A 85 1.22 6.83 3.73
CA TRP A 85 1.33 7.94 2.77
C TRP A 85 0.58 9.20 3.21
N ILE A 86 -0.58 9.06 3.85
CA ILE A 86 -1.34 10.17 4.43
C ILE A 86 -0.49 10.88 5.50
N ARG A 87 0.06 10.13 6.46
CA ARG A 87 0.98 10.64 7.50
C ARG A 87 2.20 11.32 6.90
N MET A 88 2.79 10.72 5.87
CA MET A 88 3.92 11.30 5.17
C MET A 88 3.58 12.67 4.55
N SER A 89 2.41 12.78 3.90
CA SER A 89 1.92 14.04 3.33
C SER A 89 1.63 15.12 4.37
N GLU A 90 1.39 14.72 5.61
CA GLU A 90 1.13 15.60 6.75
C GLU A 90 2.41 16.02 7.51
N GLY A 91 3.57 15.49 7.09
CA GLY A 91 4.85 15.71 7.75
C GLY A 91 5.05 14.85 8.99
N GLU A 92 4.23 13.82 9.20
CA GLU A 92 4.33 12.87 10.31
C GLU A 92 5.20 11.66 9.91
N ALA A 93 6.45 11.91 9.53
CA ALA A 93 7.36 10.94 8.91
C ALA A 93 7.60 9.70 9.78
N GLU A 94 7.84 9.85 11.08
CA GLU A 94 8.09 8.70 11.97
C GLU A 94 6.85 7.79 12.06
N ALA A 95 5.65 8.37 12.11
CA ALA A 95 4.41 7.60 12.12
C ALA A 95 4.19 6.88 10.78
N ALA A 96 4.51 7.53 9.66
CA ALA A 96 4.46 6.91 8.34
C ALA A 96 5.36 5.66 8.24
N LEU A 97 6.60 5.76 8.73
CA LEU A 97 7.54 4.64 8.73
C LEU A 97 7.10 3.49 9.65
N GLU A 98 6.51 3.81 10.82
CA GLU A 98 5.95 2.80 11.73
C GLU A 98 4.79 2.05 11.06
N LEU A 99 3.84 2.76 10.46
CA LEU A 99 2.70 2.15 9.75
C LEU A 99 3.15 1.27 8.58
N ALA A 100 4.12 1.70 7.79
CA ALA A 100 4.64 0.90 6.68
C ALA A 100 5.36 -0.38 7.17
N ARG A 101 6.06 -0.32 8.31
CA ARG A 101 6.65 -1.50 8.95
C ARG A 101 5.58 -2.43 9.49
N ASP A 102 4.57 -1.91 10.18
CA ASP A 102 3.44 -2.68 10.70
C ASP A 102 2.70 -3.42 9.57
N ALA A 103 2.51 -2.76 8.42
CA ALA A 103 1.95 -3.39 7.22
C ALA A 103 2.81 -4.58 6.73
N ALA A 104 4.13 -4.45 6.77
CA ALA A 104 5.06 -5.49 6.34
C ALA A 104 5.08 -6.69 7.31
N GLU A 105 5.08 -6.42 8.61
CA GLU A 105 4.99 -7.46 9.64
C GLU A 105 3.64 -8.18 9.58
N LEU A 106 2.55 -7.44 9.33
CA LEU A 106 1.22 -8.01 9.19
C LEU A 106 1.10 -8.89 7.93
N GLU A 107 1.63 -8.46 6.78
CA GLU A 107 1.65 -9.27 5.55
C GLU A 107 2.33 -10.63 5.78
N ALA A 108 3.40 -10.67 6.56
CA ALA A 108 4.12 -11.90 6.88
C ALA A 108 3.29 -12.90 7.71
N THR A 109 2.18 -12.48 8.31
CA THR A 109 1.29 -13.35 9.11
C THR A 109 0.26 -14.11 8.27
N VAL A 110 0.03 -13.69 7.01
CA VAL A 110 -0.98 -14.29 6.14
C VAL A 110 -0.31 -15.13 5.06
N GLU A 111 -0.73 -16.39 4.91
CA GLU A 111 -0.28 -17.21 3.79
C GLU A 111 -0.70 -16.56 2.46
N LYS A 112 0.19 -16.60 1.47
CA LYS A 112 -0.15 -16.17 0.11
C LYS A 112 -1.38 -16.93 -0.39
N HIS A 113 -2.50 -16.23 -0.55
CA HIS A 113 -3.76 -16.85 -0.94
C HIS A 113 -3.68 -17.35 -2.41
N PRO A 114 -4.18 -18.55 -2.74
CA PRO A 114 -3.98 -19.17 -4.06
C PRO A 114 -4.65 -18.45 -5.23
N ILE A 115 -5.58 -17.53 -4.96
CA ILE A 115 -6.34 -16.79 -5.98
C ILE A 115 -6.14 -15.27 -5.94
N THR A 116 -5.47 -14.72 -4.92
CA THR A 116 -5.15 -13.30 -4.95
C THR A 116 -3.91 -13.12 -5.82
N PRO A 117 -3.91 -12.22 -6.81
CA PRO A 117 -2.64 -11.71 -7.33
C PRO A 117 -1.83 -11.17 -6.13
N GLY A 118 -0.51 -11.25 -6.19
CA GLY A 118 0.35 -10.72 -5.12
C GLY A 118 0.04 -9.25 -4.82
N ALA A 119 0.49 -8.76 -3.66
CA ALA A 119 0.20 -7.40 -3.19
C ALA A 119 0.41 -6.35 -4.30
N LEU A 120 -0.57 -5.45 -4.46
CA LEU A 120 -0.54 -4.41 -5.49
C LEU A 120 0.64 -3.45 -5.27
N LEU A 121 0.90 -3.11 -4.01
CA LEU A 121 2.14 -2.48 -3.57
C LEU A 121 2.63 -3.23 -2.33
N PRO A 122 3.72 -4.01 -2.41
CA PRO A 122 4.25 -4.69 -1.23
C PRO A 122 4.69 -3.70 -0.14
N PRO A 123 4.37 -3.94 1.14
CA PRO A 123 4.73 -3.05 2.25
C PRO A 123 6.22 -2.73 2.35
N TRP A 124 7.10 -3.70 2.12
CA TRP A 124 8.56 -3.48 2.13
C TRP A 124 9.02 -2.53 1.02
N GLU A 125 8.37 -2.58 -0.15
CA GLU A 125 8.64 -1.63 -1.23
C GLU A 125 8.17 -0.23 -0.84
N VAL A 126 7.01 -0.11 -0.19
CA VAL A 126 6.51 1.18 0.33
C VAL A 126 7.45 1.76 1.38
N LEU A 127 7.90 0.95 2.34
CA LEU A 127 8.85 1.39 3.37
C LEU A 127 10.15 1.91 2.73
N GLY A 128 10.64 1.23 1.69
CA GLY A 128 11.80 1.69 0.92
C GLY A 128 11.57 3.04 0.21
N GLU A 129 10.42 3.23 -0.42
CA GLU A 129 10.07 4.50 -1.06
C GLU A 129 9.93 5.66 -0.05
N LEU A 130 9.33 5.42 1.12
CA LEU A 130 9.24 6.43 2.18
C LEU A 130 10.62 6.84 2.69
N HIS A 131 11.54 5.89 2.90
CA HIS A 131 12.92 6.21 3.26
C HIS A 131 13.65 6.99 2.16
N LEU A 132 13.40 6.69 0.88
CA LEU A 132 13.97 7.49 -0.21
C LEU A 132 13.45 8.95 -0.20
N GLU A 133 12.16 9.16 0.09
CA GLU A 133 11.57 10.50 0.20
C GLU A 133 12.18 11.31 1.38
N LEU A 134 12.68 10.61 2.41
CA LEU A 134 13.36 11.21 3.56
C LEU A 134 14.88 11.38 3.38
N ASP A 135 15.42 11.10 2.19
CA ASP A 135 16.87 11.03 1.94
C ASP A 135 17.59 10.04 2.88
N GLU A 136 16.97 8.90 3.18
CA GLU A 136 17.50 7.80 4.01
C GLU A 136 17.83 6.56 3.16
N PRO A 137 18.81 6.63 2.24
CA PRO A 137 19.04 5.60 1.24
C PRO A 137 19.62 4.29 1.81
N ASN A 138 20.24 4.28 2.99
CA ASN A 138 20.70 3.01 3.60
C ASN A 138 19.51 2.21 4.12
N GLU A 139 18.57 2.89 4.76
CA GLU A 139 17.33 2.35 5.28
C GLU A 139 16.43 1.91 4.11
N ALA A 140 16.35 2.71 3.05
CA ALA A 140 15.64 2.35 1.83
C ALA A 140 16.19 1.09 1.17
N LEU A 141 17.52 1.00 1.01
CA LEU A 141 18.18 -0.18 0.45
C LEU A 141 17.82 -1.44 1.25
N THR A 142 17.89 -1.33 2.58
CA THR A 142 17.54 -2.43 3.49
C THR A 142 16.10 -2.90 3.28
N ALA A 143 15.15 -1.96 3.22
CA ALA A 143 13.73 -2.28 3.02
C ALA A 143 13.46 -2.95 1.66
N PHE A 144 14.06 -2.45 0.57
CA PHE A 144 13.90 -3.07 -0.74
C PHE A 144 14.53 -4.48 -0.80
N GLU A 145 15.69 -4.68 -0.18
CA GLU A 145 16.33 -6.00 -0.09
C GLU A 145 15.46 -6.99 0.70
N SER A 146 14.86 -6.57 1.83
CA SER A 146 13.86 -7.38 2.55
C SER A 146 12.64 -7.72 1.69
N GLY A 147 12.16 -6.77 0.89
CA GLY A 147 11.07 -7.03 -0.07
C GLY A 147 11.41 -8.09 -1.12
N LEU A 148 12.66 -8.11 -1.60
CA LEU A 148 13.14 -9.09 -2.57
C LEU A 148 13.34 -10.50 -1.99
N GLU A 149 13.51 -10.63 -0.67
CA GLU A 149 13.49 -11.94 0.00
C GLU A 149 12.09 -12.56 -0.04
N VAL A 150 11.04 -11.74 0.09
CA VAL A 150 9.64 -12.17 0.05
C VAL A 150 9.16 -12.37 -1.39
N TRP A 151 9.49 -11.42 -2.28
CA TRP A 151 9.06 -11.39 -3.68
C TRP A 151 10.27 -11.30 -4.62
N PRO A 152 10.99 -12.41 -4.86
CA PRO A 152 12.15 -12.41 -5.74
C PRO A 152 11.83 -11.89 -7.14
N GLU A 153 12.79 -11.19 -7.75
CA GLU A 153 12.70 -10.67 -9.12
C GLU A 153 11.60 -9.62 -9.36
N ARG A 154 11.00 -9.05 -8.30
CA ARG A 154 10.05 -7.94 -8.45
C ARG A 154 10.75 -6.70 -9.00
N LEU A 155 10.37 -6.29 -10.20
CA LEU A 155 11.02 -5.21 -10.94
C LEU A 155 11.15 -3.91 -10.13
N ARG A 156 10.07 -3.46 -9.48
CA ARG A 156 10.09 -2.18 -8.75
C ARG A 156 10.96 -2.21 -7.51
N SER A 157 11.06 -3.35 -6.82
CA SER A 157 11.98 -3.51 -5.70
C SER A 157 13.44 -3.50 -6.19
N LEU A 158 13.73 -4.11 -7.36
CA LEU A 158 15.05 -4.01 -8.00
C LEU A 158 15.40 -2.57 -8.40
N GLU A 159 14.47 -1.85 -9.02
CA GLU A 159 14.63 -0.42 -9.37
C GLU A 159 14.83 0.44 -8.11
N GLY A 160 14.12 0.14 -7.02
CA GLY A 160 14.29 0.80 -5.72
C GLY A 160 15.69 0.60 -5.13
N VAL A 161 16.23 -0.62 -5.21
CA VAL A 161 17.62 -0.93 -4.83
C VAL A 161 18.61 -0.11 -5.65
N GLU A 162 18.42 0.01 -6.96
CA GLU A 162 19.29 0.82 -7.83
C GLU A 162 19.24 2.30 -7.44
N ARG A 163 18.05 2.87 -7.28
CA ARG A 163 17.85 4.27 -6.85
C ARG A 163 18.51 4.55 -5.50
N ALA A 164 18.35 3.65 -4.52
CA ALA A 164 19.00 3.80 -3.21
C ALA A 164 20.54 3.77 -3.33
N ARG A 165 21.10 2.90 -4.17
CA ARG A 165 22.55 2.82 -4.39
C ARG A 165 23.11 4.04 -5.11
N GLU A 166 22.37 4.61 -6.06
CA GLU A 166 22.73 5.87 -6.72
C GLU A 166 22.75 7.03 -5.71
N ALA A 167 21.71 7.15 -4.88
CA ALA A 167 21.63 8.18 -3.84
C ALA A 167 22.76 8.08 -2.79
N LEU A 168 23.29 6.88 -2.53
CA LEU A 168 24.47 6.69 -1.68
C LEU A 168 25.77 7.18 -2.30
N GLN A 169 25.87 7.20 -3.64
CA GLN A 169 27.07 7.62 -4.36
C GLN A 169 27.12 9.14 -4.58
N ASP A 170 25.96 9.79 -4.61
CA ASP A 170 25.83 11.24 -4.82
C ASP A 170 26.01 12.06 -3.52
N ARG A 171 26.29 11.41 -2.39
CA ARG A 171 26.59 12.01 -1.07
C ARG A 171 28.09 12.18 -0.82
#